data_AF-A0A962L8X5-F1
#
_entry.id   AF-A0A962L8X5-F1
#
_cell.length_a   1.000
_cell.length_b   1.000
_cell.length_c   1.000
_cell.angle_alpha   90.00
_cell.angle_beta   90.00
_cell.angle_gamma   90.00
#
_symmetry.space_group_name_H-M   'P 1'
#
loop_
_entity.id
_entity.type
_entity.pdbx_description
1 polymer ?
#
loop_
_entity_poly.entity_id
_entity_poly.type
_entity_poly.pdbx_seq_one_letter_code
_entity_poly.pdbx_strand_id
1 'polypeptide(L)'
;VQELIGSSKIEVDRDRVDERISELASPYEDPDQAAQLYRSNRQLMSQVETAVLEEQVVDFLVENAKVRELSQSFEEFMQNEDA
;
A
#
# COMPACT_ATOMS: atom_id res chain seq x y z
N VAL A 1 -3.75 -11.27 5.92
CA VAL A 1 -3.29 -10.84 4.58
C VAL A 1 -2.98 -12.04 3.66
N GLN A 2 -2.04 -12.92 4.02
CA GLN A 2 -1.64 -14.06 3.15
C GLN A 2 -2.78 -15.00 2.74
N GLU A 3 -3.75 -15.27 3.62
CA GLU A 3 -4.90 -16.14 3.30
C GLU A 3 -5.87 -15.50 2.28
N LEU A 4 -6.00 -14.16 2.29
CA LEU A 4 -6.84 -13.40 1.36
C LEU A 4 -6.22 -13.31 -0.03
N ILE A 5 -4.89 -13.13 -0.12
CA ILE A 5 -4.16 -13.09 -1.38
C ILE A 5 -4.36 -14.38 -2.17
N GLY A 6 -4.21 -15.54 -1.50
CA GLY A 6 -4.37 -16.84 -2.16
C GLY A 6 -5.81 -17.18 -2.58
N SER A 7 -6.80 -16.73 -1.81
CA SER A 7 -8.22 -17.01 -2.07
C SER A 7 -8.87 -16.04 -3.06
N SER A 8 -8.40 -14.80 -3.10
CA SER A 8 -8.96 -13.72 -3.94
C SER A 8 -8.18 -13.48 -5.23
N LYS A 9 -7.10 -14.25 -5.47
CA LYS A 9 -6.21 -14.13 -6.66
C LYS A 9 -5.73 -12.69 -6.90
N ILE A 10 -5.43 -11.97 -5.83
CA ILE A 10 -4.90 -10.61 -5.94
C ILE A 10 -3.44 -10.74 -6.42
N GLU A 11 -3.20 -10.31 -7.65
CA GLU A 11 -1.87 -10.25 -8.25
C GLU A 11 -1.28 -8.85 -8.05
N VAL A 12 0.05 -8.78 -7.92
CA VAL A 12 0.73 -7.50 -7.74
C VAL A 12 0.56 -6.65 -8.99
N ASP A 13 0.09 -5.42 -8.81
CA ASP A 13 -0.03 -4.45 -9.88
C ASP A 13 1.36 -3.87 -10.18
N ARG A 14 1.82 -4.09 -11.42
CA ARG A 14 3.15 -3.66 -11.85
C ARG A 14 3.27 -2.14 -11.98
N ASP A 15 2.18 -1.47 -12.35
CA ASP A 15 2.19 -0.02 -12.50
C ASP A 15 2.31 0.63 -11.11
N ARG A 16 1.60 0.10 -10.11
CA ARG A 16 1.73 0.52 -8.70
C ARG A 16 3.12 0.22 -8.14
N VAL A 17 3.75 -0.87 -8.54
CA VAL A 17 5.14 -1.17 -8.15
C VAL A 17 6.10 -0.12 -8.73
N ASP A 18 5.95 0.24 -10.00
CA ASP A 18 6.80 1.26 -10.62
C ASP A 18 6.56 2.66 -10.02
N GLU A 19 5.31 3.01 -9.73
CA GLU A 19 4.96 4.25 -9.01
C GLU A 19 5.61 4.27 -7.63
N ARG A 20 5.48 3.19 -6.86
CA ARG A 20 6.08 3.06 -5.54
C ARG A 20 7.60 3.18 -5.58
N ILE A 21 8.26 2.60 -6.58
CA ILE A 21 9.70 2.75 -6.80
C ILE A 21 10.05 4.21 -7.11
N SER A 22 9.25 4.89 -7.95
CA SER A 22 9.44 6.29 -8.28
C SER A 22 9.32 7.18 -7.04
N GLU A 23 8.31 6.95 -6.20
CA GLU A 23 8.15 7.65 -4.93
C GLU A 23 9.34 7.45 -3.99
N LEU A 24 9.78 6.20 -3.81
CA LEU A 24 10.91 5.85 -2.97
C LEU A 24 12.22 6.46 -3.49
N ALA A 25 12.38 6.56 -4.81
CA ALA A 25 13.56 7.12 -5.46
C ALA A 25 13.55 8.66 -5.53
N SER A 26 12.38 9.30 -5.50
CA SER A 26 12.22 10.76 -5.64
C SER A 26 13.05 11.62 -4.67
N PRO A 27 13.33 11.22 -3.41
CA PRO A 27 14.10 12.03 -2.48
C PRO A 27 15.62 11.97 -2.71
N TYR A 28 16.10 11.07 -3.57
CA TYR A 28 17.52 10.89 -3.85
C TYR A 28 18.03 11.92 -4.86
N GLU A 29 19.33 12.21 -4.81
CA GLU A 29 19.99 13.16 -5.71
C GLU A 29 19.95 12.71 -7.18
N ASP A 30 20.02 11.39 -7.41
CA ASP A 30 19.82 10.75 -8.71
C ASP A 30 18.68 9.71 -8.60
N PRO A 31 17.43 10.12 -8.89
CA PRO A 31 16.26 9.25 -8.81
C PRO A 31 16.31 8.05 -9.77
N ASP A 32 16.92 8.22 -10.95
CA ASP A 32 17.01 7.14 -11.94
C ASP A 32 17.95 6.03 -11.46
N GLN A 33 19.11 6.41 -10.91
CA GLN A 33 20.04 5.45 -10.31
C GLN A 33 19.42 4.77 -9.07
N ALA A 34 18.71 5.51 -8.22
CA ALA A 34 18.02 4.95 -7.07
C ALA A 34 16.93 3.96 -7.50
N ALA A 35 16.08 4.30 -8.48
CA ALA A 35 15.08 3.40 -9.01
C ALA A 35 15.69 2.13 -9.60
N GLN A 36 16.84 2.24 -10.27
CA GLN A 36 17.56 1.09 -10.82
C GLN A 36 18.13 0.18 -9.73
N LEU A 37 18.56 0.73 -8.58
CA LEU A 37 18.96 -0.06 -7.41
C LEU A 37 17.81 -0.91 -6.88
N TYR A 38 16.61 -0.33 -6.75
CA TYR A 38 15.42 -1.09 -6.38
C TYR A 38 15.17 -2.22 -7.37
N ARG A 39 15.09 -1.92 -8.68
CA ARG A 39 14.82 -2.90 -9.75
C ARG A 39 15.85 -4.03 -9.85
N SER A 40 17.12 -3.74 -9.60
CA SER A 40 18.21 -4.73 -9.71
C SER A 40 18.37 -5.59 -8.45
N ASN A 41 17.90 -5.12 -7.29
CA ASN A 41 18.01 -5.85 -6.04
C ASN A 41 16.72 -6.61 -5.73
N ARG A 42 16.76 -7.95 -5.88
CA ARG A 42 15.60 -8.82 -5.62
C ARG A 42 14.99 -8.66 -4.23
N GLN A 43 15.82 -8.42 -3.21
CA GLN A 43 15.34 -8.26 -1.84
C GLN A 43 14.58 -6.94 -1.65
N LEU A 44 15.02 -5.88 -2.32
CA LEU A 44 14.32 -4.60 -2.31
C LEU A 44 13.05 -4.67 -3.16
N MET A 45 13.11 -5.26 -4.36
CA MET A 45 11.92 -5.49 -5.19
C MET A 45 10.85 -6.28 -4.45
N SER A 46 11.22 -7.37 -3.79
CA SER A 46 10.27 -8.20 -3.05
C SER A 46 9.57 -7.41 -1.92
N GLN A 47 10.28 -6.51 -1.26
CA GLN A 47 9.69 -5.63 -0.24
C GLN A 47 8.70 -4.62 -0.85
N VAL A 48 9.05 -4.03 -1.98
CA VAL A 48 8.14 -3.13 -2.71
C VAL A 48 6.89 -3.87 -3.18
N GLU A 49 7.06 -5.04 -3.82
CA GLU A 49 5.96 -5.88 -4.28
C GLU A 49 5.05 -6.30 -3.12
N THR A 50 5.63 -6.64 -1.97
CA THR A 50 4.85 -6.99 -0.77
C THR A 50 4.04 -5.81 -0.25
N ALA A 51 4.64 -4.63 -0.15
CA ALA A 51 3.94 -3.42 0.31
C ALA A 51 2.77 -3.06 -0.63
N VAL A 52 3.00 -3.09 -1.95
CA VAL A 52 1.96 -2.83 -2.94
C VAL A 52 0.83 -3.87 -2.84
N LEU A 53 1.18 -5.14 -2.65
CA LEU A 53 0.20 -6.20 -2.49
C LEU A 53 -0.64 -6.03 -1.21
N GLU A 54 -0.03 -5.57 -0.11
CA GLU A 54 -0.73 -5.24 1.13
C GLU A 54 -1.74 -4.12 0.94
N GLU A 55 -1.35 -3.03 0.26
CA GLU A 55 -2.26 -1.92 -0.06
C GLU A 55 -3.41 -2.39 -0.97
N GLN A 56 -3.13 -3.16 -2.02
CA GLN A 56 -4.17 -3.73 -2.89
C GLN A 56 -5.16 -4.61 -2.12
N VAL A 57 -4.69 -5.35 -1.10
CA VAL A 57 -5.58 -6.13 -0.24
C VAL A 57 -6.48 -5.23 0.60
N VAL A 58 -5.95 -4.11 1.12
CA VAL A 58 -6.76 -3.13 1.86
C VAL A 58 -7.82 -2.52 0.94
N ASP A 59 -7.44 -2.09 -0.26
CA ASP A 59 -8.36 -1.53 -1.25
C ASP A 59 -9.48 -2.52 -1.57
N PHE A 60 -9.11 -3.78 -1.86
CA PHE A 60 -10.08 -4.86 -2.09
C PHE A 60 -11.03 -5.05 -0.90
N LEU A 61 -10.51 -5.03 0.34
CA LEU A 61 -11.34 -5.16 1.53
C LEU A 61 -12.31 -3.98 1.67
N VAL A 62 -11.87 -2.74 1.42
CA VAL A 62 -12.71 -1.54 1.49
C VAL A 62 -13.81 -1.59 0.43
N GLU A 63 -13.48 -1.96 -0.82
CA GLU A 63 -14.44 -2.09 -1.91
C GLU A 63 -15.51 -3.17 -1.64
N ASN A 64 -15.14 -4.25 -0.95
CA ASN A 64 -16.06 -5.34 -0.64
C ASN A 64 -16.70 -5.22 0.75
N ALA A 65 -16.31 -4.22 1.55
CA ALA A 65 -16.87 -3.98 2.87
C ALA A 65 -18.22 -3.28 2.79
N LYS A 66 -19.09 -3.59 3.75
CA LYS A 66 -20.31 -2.81 3.97
C LYS A 66 -19.97 -1.54 4.74
N VAL A 67 -19.81 -0.43 4.02
CA VAL A 67 -19.54 0.88 4.63
C VAL A 67 -20.84 1.43 5.24
N ARG A 68 -20.73 2.00 6.45
CA ARG A 68 -21.80 2.74 7.12
C ARG A 68 -21.26 4.12 7.50
N GLU A 69 -21.91 5.16 7.01
CA GLU A 69 -21.64 6.52 7.47
C GLU A 69 -22.27 6.73 8.86
N LEU A 70 -21.47 7.27 9.78
CA LEU A 70 -21.90 7.61 11.13
C LEU A 70 -21.67 9.11 11.33
N SER A 71 -22.74 9.87 11.56
CA SER A 71 -22.62 11.27 11.95
C SER A 71 -22.22 11.35 13.42
N GLN A 72 -21.05 11.92 13.69
CA GLN A 72 -20.52 12.14 15.04
C GLN A 72 -20.01 13.58 15.14
N SER A 73 -20.12 14.20 16.31
CA SER A 73 -19.57 15.53 16.54
C SER A 73 -18.04 15.50 16.66
N PHE A 74 -17.39 16.62 16.38
CA PHE A 74 -15.92 16.74 16.51
C PHE A 74 -15.44 16.42 17.93
N GLU A 75 -16.18 16.85 18.95
CA GLU A 75 -15.84 16.61 20.36
C GLU A 75 -15.86 15.11 20.71
N GLU A 76 -16.86 14.38 20.21
CA GLU A 76 -16.96 12.92 20.40
C GLU A 76 -15.89 12.15 19.62
N PHE A 77 -15.48 12.63 18.44
CA PHE A 77 -14.39 12.00 17.68
C PHE A 77 -13.06 12.10 18.43
N MET A 78 -12.72 13.30 18.91
CA MET A 78 -11.46 13.56 19.64
C MET A 78 -11.39 12.78 20.97
N GLN A 79 -12.51 12.58 21.67
CA GLN A 79 -12.52 11.80 22.92
C GLN A 79 -12.31 10.29 22.70
N ASN A 80 -12.57 9.76 21.51
CA ASN A 80 -12.40 8.34 21.21
C ASN A 80 -10.95 7.96 20.83
N GLU A 81 -10.07 8.92 20.50
CA GLU A 81 -8.66 8.61 20.18
C GLU A 81 -7.81 8.28 21.43
N ASP A 82 -8.26 8.66 22.63
CA ASP A 82 -7.55 8.45 23.90
C ASP A 82 -7.95 7.15 24.66
N ALA A 83 -8.79 6.28 24.07
CA ALA A 83 -9.38 5.10 24.72
C ALA A 83 -8.81 3.75 24.24
#